data_AF-A0A512C0R6-F1
#
_entry.id   AF-A0A512C0R6-F1
#
_cell.length_a   1.000
_cell.length_b   1.000
_cell.length_c   1.000
_cell.angle_alpha   90.00
_cell.angle_beta   90.00
_cell.angle_gamma   90.00
#
_symmetry.space_group_name_H-M   'P 1'
#
loop_
_entity.id
_entity.type
_entity.pdbx_description
1 polymer ?
#
loop_
_entity_poly.entity_id
_entity_poly.type
_entity_poly.pdbx_seq_one_letter_code
_entity_poly.pdbx_strand_id
1 'polypeptide(L)'
;MARTYQELLSDLAHRESSNQYDFINSLGYAGAYQFGEAALQAIGYYAADGTNGHPYDWNGGWTGKDGIDTLSEWLANPAVQDKAVGEWFTYLWTTEIKNLDLQKYVGQTINGVKITESGILAGAHLVGAGAVATYLNSGGTEVPADPSGTPVSEYIGEFSGYAVDPVFGTATMRINWLYLTQGPGGIPIPTYGEFGGPNWSGGKFVGDVEPGDYTVQPEDTLDQLFLFHDQAYDQPDTFDRALADIKLIQSIQALPADAVSGEGDLYAGWAVLAMLYQIAVVNKHPGLLLALDLNDTVQDAADLIAQGSISPEPNEVVGLVEWFGETAKGLADLVFPIILKDLLFDFISEDALIFVTQAADAGNEAPDLNDLGDLLGKDTIANLIPDAGSDAEAITVPAVIQEVGDLLI
;
A
#
# COMPACT_ATOMS: atom_id res chain seq x y z
N MET A 1 8.52 -7.04 19.87
CA MET A 1 7.85 -6.65 18.62
C MET A 1 8.82 -6.92 17.48
N ALA A 2 8.33 -7.34 16.31
CA ALA A 2 9.17 -7.48 15.13
C ALA A 2 9.60 -6.08 14.66
N ARG A 3 10.79 -5.98 14.05
CA ARG A 3 11.24 -4.76 13.36
C ARG A 3 10.46 -4.60 12.05
N THR A 4 10.29 -3.38 11.56
CA THR A 4 9.48 -3.10 10.37
C THR A 4 10.20 -3.50 9.08
N TYR A 5 9.46 -3.57 7.96
CA TYR A 5 10.07 -3.81 6.65
C TYR A 5 11.01 -2.67 6.22
N GLN A 6 10.70 -1.41 6.59
CA GLN A 6 11.58 -0.29 6.29
C GLN A 6 12.90 -0.36 7.07
N GLU A 7 12.85 -0.81 8.32
CA GLU A 7 14.05 -1.09 9.12
C GLU A 7 14.89 -2.21 8.48
N LEU A 8 14.27 -3.21 7.86
CA LEU A 8 15.00 -4.27 7.13
C LEU A 8 15.78 -3.68 5.95
N LEU A 9 15.15 -2.85 5.13
CA LEU A 9 15.80 -2.24 3.97
C LEU A 9 16.94 -1.31 4.41
N SER A 10 16.70 -0.46 5.41
CA SER A 10 17.71 0.46 5.93
C SER A 10 18.91 -0.27 6.52
N ASP A 11 18.68 -1.31 7.33
CA ASP A 11 19.77 -2.08 7.93
C ASP A 11 20.54 -2.89 6.87
N LEU A 12 19.85 -3.38 5.83
CA LEU A 12 20.50 -4.09 4.72
C LEU A 12 21.35 -3.15 3.88
N ALA A 13 20.83 -2.01 3.45
CA ALA A 13 21.60 -0.98 2.74
C ALA A 13 22.81 -0.50 3.56
N HIS A 14 22.65 -0.39 4.88
CA HIS A 14 23.75 -0.04 5.76
C HIS A 14 24.82 -1.14 5.79
N ARG A 15 24.40 -2.40 5.85
CA ARG A 15 25.29 -3.56 5.85
C ARG A 15 26.04 -3.72 4.52
N GLU A 16 25.36 -3.51 3.40
CA GLU A 16 25.89 -3.70 2.05
C GLU A 16 26.83 -2.57 1.61
N SER A 17 26.48 -1.30 1.89
CA SER A 17 27.28 -0.15 1.41
C SER A 17 27.40 1.02 2.39
N SER A 18 26.93 0.86 3.64
CA SER A 18 26.77 1.99 4.57
C SER A 18 25.82 3.06 4.05
N ASN A 19 24.71 2.65 3.42
CA ASN A 19 23.68 3.53 2.82
C ASN A 19 24.20 4.43 1.69
N GLN A 20 25.24 4.00 0.96
CA GLN A 20 25.76 4.71 -0.20
C GLN A 20 25.08 4.20 -1.47
N TYR A 21 24.13 4.98 -2.00
CA TYR A 21 23.35 4.68 -3.22
C TYR A 21 24.14 4.89 -4.51
N ASP A 22 25.21 5.68 -4.48
CA ASP A 22 26.08 6.00 -5.61
C ASP A 22 27.38 5.17 -5.62
N PHE A 23 27.46 4.13 -4.79
CA PHE A 23 28.66 3.33 -4.59
C PHE A 23 28.71 2.09 -5.50
N ILE A 24 29.89 1.82 -6.06
CA ILE A 24 30.21 0.56 -6.74
C ILE A 24 31.42 -0.07 -6.06
N ASN A 25 31.32 -1.33 -5.65
CA ASN A 25 32.45 -2.03 -5.05
C ASN A 25 33.45 -2.55 -6.11
N SER A 26 34.58 -3.08 -5.66
CA SER A 26 35.65 -3.58 -6.55
C SER A 26 35.26 -4.78 -7.43
N LEU A 27 34.12 -5.44 -7.14
CA LEU A 27 33.57 -6.55 -7.91
C LEU A 27 32.46 -6.10 -8.89
N GLY A 28 32.13 -4.80 -8.91
CA GLY A 28 31.15 -4.20 -9.80
C GLY A 28 29.72 -4.19 -9.27
N TYR A 29 29.45 -4.64 -8.04
CA TYR A 29 28.11 -4.52 -7.46
C TYR A 29 27.77 -3.05 -7.20
N ALA A 30 26.55 -2.64 -7.54
CA ALA A 30 26.17 -1.25 -7.64
C ALA A 30 25.03 -0.87 -6.68
N GLY A 31 25.14 0.30 -6.08
CA GLY A 31 24.09 0.91 -5.27
C GLY A 31 24.08 0.51 -3.80
N ALA A 32 23.08 1.00 -3.06
CA ALA A 32 22.96 0.81 -1.62
C ALA A 32 22.88 -0.66 -1.22
N TYR A 33 22.17 -1.44 -2.03
CA TYR A 33 21.94 -2.88 -1.83
C TYR A 33 22.92 -3.75 -2.63
N GLN A 34 23.99 -3.16 -3.19
CA GLN A 34 25.04 -3.87 -3.91
C GLN A 34 24.47 -4.88 -4.93
N PHE A 35 23.62 -4.41 -5.84
CA PHE A 35 23.01 -5.26 -6.86
C PHE A 35 24.04 -5.72 -7.90
N GLY A 36 23.88 -6.96 -8.37
CA GLY A 36 24.57 -7.49 -9.55
C GLY A 36 23.62 -7.63 -10.74
N GLU A 37 24.18 -7.78 -11.94
CA GLU A 37 23.39 -7.88 -13.19
C GLU A 37 22.37 -9.02 -13.14
N ALA A 38 22.73 -10.19 -12.60
CA ALA A 38 21.81 -11.33 -12.55
C ALA A 38 20.56 -11.07 -11.71
N ALA A 39 20.69 -10.35 -10.59
CA ALA A 39 19.54 -9.96 -9.77
C ALA A 39 18.67 -8.94 -10.51
N LEU A 40 19.28 -7.91 -11.13
CA LEU A 40 18.54 -6.93 -11.93
C LEU A 40 17.92 -7.51 -13.21
N GLN A 41 18.50 -8.58 -13.76
CA GLN A 41 17.91 -9.36 -14.85
C GLN A 41 16.64 -10.07 -14.40
N ALA A 42 16.64 -10.67 -13.21
CA ALA A 42 15.48 -11.38 -12.68
C ALA A 42 14.26 -10.47 -12.47
N ILE A 43 14.47 -9.20 -12.14
CA ILE A 43 13.41 -8.20 -11.92
C ILE A 43 13.24 -7.21 -13.08
N GLY A 44 13.91 -7.45 -14.20
CA GLY A 44 13.65 -6.76 -15.48
C GLY A 44 14.27 -5.38 -15.66
N TYR A 45 15.16 -4.93 -14.77
CA TYR A 45 15.95 -3.69 -14.97
C TYR A 45 17.12 -3.89 -15.93
N TYR A 46 17.55 -5.14 -16.10
CA TYR A 46 18.66 -5.49 -16.97
C TYR A 46 18.29 -6.67 -17.88
N ALA A 47 18.79 -6.68 -19.10
CA ALA A 47 18.65 -7.76 -20.06
C ALA A 47 19.97 -8.52 -20.16
N ALA A 48 19.90 -9.79 -20.54
CA ALA A 48 21.11 -10.54 -20.87
C ALA A 48 21.79 -9.92 -22.10
N ASP A 49 22.97 -9.37 -21.89
CA ASP A 49 23.85 -8.76 -22.90
C ASP A 49 25.01 -9.68 -23.31
N GLY A 50 25.14 -10.82 -22.64
CA GLY A 50 26.18 -11.82 -22.89
C GLY A 50 27.44 -11.64 -22.04
N THR A 51 27.45 -10.71 -21.08
CA THR A 51 28.57 -10.41 -20.19
C THR A 51 28.25 -10.64 -18.71
N ASN A 52 27.59 -11.75 -18.39
CA ASN A 52 27.22 -12.14 -17.02
C ASN A 52 28.41 -12.49 -16.07
N GLY A 53 29.63 -12.02 -16.35
CA GLY A 53 30.86 -12.40 -15.64
C GLY A 53 31.42 -11.26 -14.80
N HIS A 54 31.97 -11.57 -13.62
CA HIS A 54 32.61 -10.59 -12.76
C HIS A 54 33.92 -10.01 -13.34
N PRO A 55 34.24 -8.74 -13.08
CA PRO A 55 33.36 -7.74 -12.46
C PRO A 55 32.20 -7.37 -13.40
N TYR A 56 31.03 -7.07 -12.84
CA TYR A 56 29.88 -6.62 -13.64
C TYR A 56 30.26 -5.39 -14.45
N ASP A 57 29.93 -5.41 -15.74
CA ASP A 57 30.38 -4.39 -16.68
C ASP A 57 29.31 -3.33 -16.96
N TRP A 58 28.05 -3.61 -16.63
CA TRP A 58 26.90 -2.72 -16.81
C TRP A 58 26.76 -2.16 -18.22
N ASN A 59 27.21 -2.93 -19.23
CA ASN A 59 27.34 -2.46 -20.60
C ASN A 59 26.18 -2.89 -21.52
N GLY A 60 25.12 -2.07 -21.54
CA GLY A 60 24.11 -2.11 -22.61
C GLY A 60 22.95 -3.08 -22.40
N GLY A 61 22.80 -3.62 -21.19
CA GLY A 61 21.64 -4.43 -20.80
C GLY A 61 20.49 -3.66 -20.15
N TRP A 62 20.65 -2.39 -19.76
CA TRP A 62 19.57 -1.61 -19.14
C TRP A 62 18.32 -1.56 -20.02
N THR A 63 17.15 -1.77 -19.41
CA THR A 63 15.89 -1.95 -20.13
C THR A 63 15.04 -0.68 -20.25
N GLY A 64 15.38 0.38 -19.49
CA GLY A 64 14.57 1.59 -19.33
C GLY A 64 13.46 1.46 -18.28
N LYS A 65 13.39 0.33 -17.56
CA LYS A 65 12.41 0.14 -16.47
C LYS A 65 12.57 1.24 -15.41
N ASP A 66 11.45 1.85 -15.03
CA ASP A 66 11.37 3.00 -14.11
C ASP A 66 12.31 4.17 -14.50
N GLY A 67 12.55 4.35 -15.80
CA GLY A 67 13.39 5.44 -16.32
C GLY A 67 14.89 5.20 -16.17
N ILE A 68 15.31 3.96 -15.90
CA ILE A 68 16.73 3.61 -15.77
C ILE A 68 17.24 2.96 -17.07
N ASP A 69 17.96 3.74 -17.87
CA ASP A 69 18.62 3.31 -19.11
C ASP A 69 20.15 3.16 -18.96
N THR A 70 20.71 3.63 -17.84
CA THR A 70 22.15 3.63 -17.58
C THR A 70 22.50 3.38 -16.12
N LEU A 71 23.73 2.91 -15.88
CA LEU A 71 24.28 2.78 -14.52
C LEU A 71 24.33 4.12 -13.79
N SER A 72 24.60 5.22 -14.50
CA SER A 72 24.62 6.55 -13.90
C SER A 72 23.23 6.96 -13.40
N GLU A 73 22.17 6.62 -14.13
CA GLU A 73 20.80 6.85 -13.68
C GLU A 73 20.46 5.94 -12.51
N TRP A 74 20.83 4.65 -12.55
CA TRP A 74 20.63 3.73 -11.43
C TRP A 74 21.22 4.27 -10.12
N LEU A 75 22.48 4.72 -10.16
CA LEU A 75 23.19 5.26 -9.00
C LEU A 75 22.65 6.62 -8.52
N ALA A 76 21.99 7.36 -9.40
CA ALA A 76 21.41 8.67 -9.08
C ALA A 76 19.97 8.58 -8.52
N ASN A 77 19.35 7.39 -8.49
CA ASN A 77 17.94 7.22 -8.11
C ASN A 77 17.77 6.26 -6.91
N PRO A 78 17.97 6.74 -5.66
CA PRO A 78 17.78 5.94 -4.46
C PRO A 78 16.41 5.24 -4.37
N ALA A 79 15.33 5.97 -4.67
CA ALA A 79 13.97 5.43 -4.64
C ALA A 79 13.76 4.23 -5.58
N VAL A 80 14.45 4.22 -6.73
CA VAL A 80 14.39 3.09 -7.67
C VAL A 80 15.17 1.89 -7.12
N GLN A 81 16.28 2.10 -6.42
CA GLN A 81 17.00 1.00 -5.76
C GLN A 81 16.20 0.40 -4.60
N ASP A 82 15.49 1.22 -3.82
CA ASP A 82 14.59 0.77 -2.74
C ASP A 82 13.40 -0.04 -3.30
N LYS A 83 12.80 0.42 -4.41
CA LYS A 83 11.78 -0.35 -5.13
C LYS A 83 12.32 -1.68 -5.62
N ALA A 84 13.50 -1.67 -6.25
CA ALA A 84 14.12 -2.85 -6.83
C ALA A 84 14.48 -3.93 -5.79
N VAL A 85 14.91 -3.55 -4.57
CA VAL A 85 15.14 -4.55 -3.49
C VAL A 85 13.84 -5.20 -3.04
N GLY A 86 12.73 -4.46 -3.02
CA GLY A 86 11.41 -5.02 -2.80
C GLY A 86 11.01 -6.03 -3.86
N GLU A 87 11.10 -5.66 -5.15
CA GLU A 87 10.82 -6.58 -6.26
C GLU A 87 11.72 -7.81 -6.24
N TRP A 88 13.00 -7.64 -5.90
CA TRP A 88 13.97 -8.73 -5.79
C TRP A 88 13.62 -9.70 -4.67
N PHE A 89 13.21 -9.19 -3.51
CA PHE A 89 12.75 -10.03 -2.40
C PHE A 89 11.49 -10.79 -2.77
N THR A 90 10.53 -10.15 -3.45
CA THR A 90 9.31 -10.81 -3.94
C THR A 90 9.65 -11.92 -4.94
N TYR A 91 10.56 -11.66 -5.89
CA TYR A 91 11.05 -12.69 -6.82
C TYR A 91 11.70 -13.85 -6.07
N LEU A 92 12.63 -13.57 -5.15
CA LEU A 92 13.30 -14.58 -4.34
C LEU A 92 12.30 -15.45 -3.59
N TRP A 93 11.33 -14.84 -2.90
CA TRP A 93 10.37 -15.57 -2.07
C TRP A 93 9.43 -16.44 -2.89
N THR A 94 8.82 -15.85 -3.92
CA THR A 94 7.75 -16.48 -4.71
C THR A 94 8.29 -17.46 -5.74
N THR A 95 9.56 -17.35 -6.11
CA THR A 95 10.20 -18.18 -7.14
C THR A 95 11.30 -19.05 -6.54
N GLU A 96 12.47 -18.49 -6.23
CA GLU A 96 13.67 -19.27 -5.91
C GLU A 96 13.54 -20.05 -4.59
N ILE A 97 13.18 -19.36 -3.50
CA ILE A 97 13.00 -19.91 -2.15
C ILE A 97 11.87 -20.95 -2.15
N LYS A 98 10.77 -20.67 -2.86
CA LYS A 98 9.65 -21.59 -3.03
C LYS A 98 10.06 -22.85 -3.80
N ASN A 99 10.73 -22.70 -4.94
CA ASN A 99 11.14 -23.82 -5.79
C ASN A 99 12.16 -24.74 -5.12
N LEU A 100 12.98 -24.17 -4.23
CA LEU A 100 13.94 -24.91 -3.40
C LEU A 100 13.32 -25.46 -2.10
N ASP A 101 12.02 -25.23 -1.87
CA ASP A 101 11.27 -25.70 -0.69
C ASP A 101 11.93 -25.26 0.63
N LEU A 102 12.40 -24.00 0.68
CA LEU A 102 13.10 -23.46 1.85
C LEU A 102 12.16 -22.87 2.90
N GLN A 103 10.94 -22.52 2.51
CA GLN A 103 9.92 -21.94 3.40
C GLN A 103 9.59 -22.85 4.60
N LYS A 104 9.74 -24.18 4.44
CA LYS A 104 9.54 -25.15 5.53
C LYS A 104 10.48 -24.97 6.73
N TYR A 105 11.60 -24.28 6.55
CA TYR A 105 12.58 -24.04 7.61
C TYR A 105 12.23 -22.85 8.50
N VAL A 106 11.28 -22.00 8.09
CA VAL A 106 10.81 -20.86 8.88
C VAL A 106 10.34 -21.31 10.26
N GLY A 107 10.75 -20.58 11.30
CA GLY A 107 10.44 -20.86 12.70
C GLY A 107 11.35 -21.90 13.35
N GLN A 108 12.19 -22.60 12.58
CA GLN A 108 13.16 -23.56 13.13
C GLN A 108 14.40 -22.85 13.70
N THR A 109 15.19 -23.59 14.47
CA THR A 109 16.54 -23.18 14.87
C THR A 109 17.54 -24.20 14.33
N ILE A 110 18.45 -23.75 13.47
CA ILE A 110 19.42 -24.60 12.78
C ILE A 110 20.81 -24.16 13.21
N ASN A 111 21.58 -25.09 13.80
CA ASN A 111 22.93 -24.84 14.33
C ASN A 111 23.04 -23.54 15.19
N GLY A 112 22.01 -23.26 15.99
CA GLY A 112 21.95 -22.09 16.87
C GLY A 112 21.41 -20.80 16.23
N VAL A 113 21.11 -20.81 14.92
CA VAL A 113 20.53 -19.66 14.20
C VAL A 113 19.02 -19.84 14.06
N LYS A 114 18.23 -18.86 14.49
CA LYS A 114 16.78 -18.85 14.27
C LYS A 114 16.50 -18.51 12.81
N ILE A 115 15.71 -19.34 12.16
CA ILE A 115 15.33 -19.15 10.76
C ILE A 115 14.01 -18.37 10.70
N THR A 116 14.02 -17.22 10.03
CA THR A 116 12.83 -16.39 9.74
C THR A 116 12.79 -16.08 8.25
N GLU A 117 11.64 -15.61 7.77
CA GLU A 117 11.43 -15.19 6.39
C GLU A 117 12.42 -14.11 5.98
N SER A 118 12.55 -13.06 6.80
CA SER A 118 13.54 -11.98 6.63
C SER A 118 14.98 -12.48 6.57
N GLY A 119 15.35 -13.46 7.40
CA GLY A 119 16.69 -14.03 7.42
C GLY A 119 16.99 -14.85 6.17
N ILE A 120 16.04 -15.64 5.69
CA ILE A 120 16.18 -16.39 4.44
C ILE A 120 16.35 -15.44 3.26
N LEU A 121 15.55 -14.36 3.18
CA LEU A 121 15.64 -13.34 2.14
C LEU A 121 17.01 -12.65 2.13
N ALA A 122 17.49 -12.19 3.29
CA ALA A 122 18.80 -11.56 3.41
C ALA A 122 19.94 -12.53 3.04
N GLY A 123 19.89 -13.79 3.50
CA GLY A 123 20.87 -14.80 3.11
C GLY A 123 20.85 -15.08 1.60
N ALA A 124 19.66 -15.09 0.98
CA ALA A 124 19.52 -15.31 -0.45
C ALA A 124 19.95 -14.08 -1.27
N HIS A 125 19.80 -12.87 -0.73
CA HIS A 125 20.36 -11.65 -1.31
C HIS A 125 21.90 -11.70 -1.32
N LEU A 126 22.53 -12.11 -0.21
CA LEU A 126 23.99 -12.19 -0.09
C LEU A 126 24.63 -13.20 -1.04
N VAL A 127 24.15 -14.46 -1.02
CA VAL A 127 24.84 -15.58 -1.70
C VAL A 127 23.96 -16.36 -2.69
N GLY A 128 22.70 -15.93 -2.89
CA GLY A 128 21.72 -16.64 -3.69
C GLY A 128 20.97 -17.74 -2.93
N ALA A 129 19.74 -18.02 -3.34
CA ALA A 129 18.87 -19.00 -2.69
C ALA A 129 19.43 -20.43 -2.71
N GLY A 130 20.19 -20.79 -3.75
CA GLY A 130 20.87 -22.10 -3.83
C GLY A 130 21.89 -22.32 -2.71
N ALA A 131 22.65 -21.28 -2.34
CA ALA A 131 23.60 -21.35 -1.24
C ALA A 131 22.89 -21.39 0.13
N VAL A 132 21.78 -20.66 0.27
CA VAL A 132 20.89 -20.79 1.44
C VAL A 132 20.37 -22.22 1.55
N ALA A 133 19.96 -22.84 0.44
CA ALA A 133 19.53 -24.23 0.41
C ALA A 133 20.64 -25.19 0.88
N THR A 134 21.90 -24.99 0.46
CA THR A 134 23.05 -25.76 0.96
C THR A 134 23.18 -25.66 2.49
N TYR A 135 23.07 -24.45 3.04
CA TYR A 135 23.12 -24.24 4.48
C TYR A 135 21.96 -24.93 5.21
N LEU A 136 20.72 -24.69 4.79
CA LEU A 136 19.53 -25.22 5.47
C LEU A 136 19.43 -26.75 5.36
N ASN A 137 19.68 -27.31 4.16
CA ASN A 137 19.59 -28.76 3.93
C ASN A 137 20.69 -29.56 4.63
N SER A 138 21.84 -28.95 4.92
CA SER A 138 22.91 -29.60 5.70
C SER A 138 22.65 -29.53 7.21
N GLY A 139 21.56 -28.89 7.68
CA GLY A 139 21.35 -28.62 9.09
C GLY A 139 22.35 -27.60 9.64
N GLY A 140 22.87 -26.71 8.78
CA GLY A 140 23.78 -25.63 9.14
C GLY A 140 25.25 -26.04 9.29
N THR A 141 25.66 -27.21 8.77
CA THR A 141 27.05 -27.67 8.81
C THR A 141 27.87 -27.24 7.59
N GLU A 142 27.23 -27.02 6.45
CA GLU A 142 27.84 -26.40 5.27
C GLU A 142 27.47 -24.92 5.26
N VAL A 143 28.46 -24.02 5.31
CA VAL A 143 28.23 -22.58 5.47
C VAL A 143 28.86 -21.83 4.29
N PRO A 144 28.17 -21.72 3.15
CA PRO A 144 28.60 -20.87 2.04
C PRO A 144 28.83 -19.42 2.49
N ALA A 145 29.72 -18.73 1.79
CA ALA A 145 30.08 -17.35 2.06
C ALA A 145 30.18 -16.56 0.75
N ASP A 146 30.03 -15.24 0.86
CA ASP A 146 30.27 -14.32 -0.24
C ASP A 146 31.79 -14.27 -0.62
N PRO A 147 32.18 -13.56 -1.69
CA PRO A 147 33.58 -13.41 -2.05
C PRO A 147 34.47 -12.73 -0.98
N SER A 148 33.87 -11.98 -0.05
CA SER A 148 34.56 -11.31 1.06
C SER A 148 34.75 -12.22 2.28
N GLY A 149 34.13 -13.40 2.29
CA GLY A 149 34.19 -14.38 3.37
C GLY A 149 33.06 -14.25 4.40
N THR A 150 32.05 -13.43 4.15
CA THR A 150 30.87 -13.27 5.00
C THR A 150 29.97 -14.50 4.87
N PRO A 151 29.77 -15.29 5.94
CA PRO A 151 29.00 -16.52 5.87
C PRO A 151 27.49 -16.25 5.80
N VAL A 152 26.76 -17.06 5.04
CA VAL A 152 25.29 -16.95 4.91
C VAL A 152 24.55 -17.02 6.25
N SER A 153 25.10 -17.78 7.21
CA SER A 153 24.53 -17.89 8.55
C SER A 153 24.57 -16.57 9.33
N GLU A 154 25.53 -15.70 9.05
CA GLU A 154 25.61 -14.37 9.66
C GLU A 154 24.43 -13.52 9.20
N TYR A 155 24.18 -13.44 7.88
CA TYR A 155 23.04 -12.70 7.34
C TYR A 155 21.70 -13.26 7.80
N ILE A 156 21.52 -14.59 7.77
CA ILE A 156 20.28 -15.20 8.25
C ILE A 156 20.02 -14.84 9.72
N GLY A 157 21.08 -14.79 10.56
CA GLY A 157 20.95 -14.45 11.97
C GLY A 157 20.74 -12.95 12.22
N GLU A 158 21.53 -12.09 11.59
CA GLU A 158 21.52 -10.64 11.74
C GLU A 158 20.18 -10.04 11.29
N PHE A 159 19.69 -10.49 10.13
CA PHE A 159 18.43 -10.06 9.56
C PHE A 159 17.23 -10.88 10.05
N SER A 160 17.36 -11.60 11.17
CA SER A 160 16.22 -12.29 11.77
C SER A 160 15.27 -11.32 12.48
N GLY A 161 13.97 -11.59 12.37
CA GLY A 161 12.93 -10.90 13.16
C GLY A 161 12.42 -9.57 12.60
N TYR A 162 12.56 -9.33 11.30
CA TYR A 162 11.88 -8.23 10.61
C TYR A 162 10.56 -8.73 9.99
N ALA A 163 9.57 -7.85 9.94
CA ALA A 163 8.36 -8.01 9.15
C ALA A 163 8.70 -7.94 7.66
N VAL A 164 8.05 -8.78 6.86
CA VAL A 164 8.28 -8.89 5.40
C VAL A 164 6.96 -9.09 4.65
N ASP A 165 5.84 -8.65 5.22
CA ASP A 165 4.50 -8.75 4.65
C ASP A 165 4.42 -8.24 3.19
N PRO A 166 5.11 -7.14 2.79
CA PRO A 166 5.13 -6.69 1.39
C PRO A 166 5.73 -7.70 0.39
N VAL A 167 6.59 -8.63 0.85
CA VAL A 167 7.33 -9.56 -0.03
C VAL A 167 6.47 -10.73 -0.52
N PHE A 168 5.43 -11.11 0.21
CA PHE A 168 4.71 -12.35 -0.07
C PHE A 168 3.71 -12.26 -1.23
N GLY A 169 3.69 -11.13 -1.96
CA GLY A 169 2.52 -10.79 -2.78
C GLY A 169 1.28 -10.56 -1.91
N THR A 170 1.48 -10.40 -0.61
CA THR A 170 0.64 -9.65 0.32
C THR A 170 1.28 -8.29 0.56
N ALA A 171 1.95 -7.72 -0.45
CA ALA A 171 1.73 -6.30 -0.67
C ALA A 171 0.21 -6.19 -0.81
N THR A 172 -0.47 -5.83 0.28
CA THR A 172 -1.80 -5.26 0.18
C THR A 172 -1.67 -4.22 -0.91
N MET A 173 -2.20 -4.44 -2.11
CA MET A 173 -2.38 -3.32 -3.02
C MET A 173 -3.49 -2.54 -2.36
N ARG A 174 -3.00 -1.54 -1.63
CA ARG A 174 -3.78 -0.52 -0.98
C ARG A 174 -4.35 0.39 -2.06
N ILE A 175 -4.95 1.49 -1.66
CA ILE A 175 -5.58 2.47 -2.56
C ILE A 175 -4.70 2.69 -3.80
N ASN A 176 -5.23 2.40 -4.99
CA ASN A 176 -4.56 2.65 -6.25
C ASN A 176 -4.80 4.10 -6.66
N TRP A 177 -3.74 4.90 -6.53
CA TRP A 177 -3.80 6.34 -6.79
C TRP A 177 -3.65 6.70 -8.28
N LEU A 178 -3.43 5.72 -9.15
CA LEU A 178 -3.28 5.92 -10.60
C LEU A 178 -4.59 5.65 -11.36
N TYR A 179 -5.42 4.74 -10.86
CA TYR A 179 -6.72 4.41 -11.45
C TYR A 179 -7.82 5.14 -10.69
N LEU A 180 -8.20 6.29 -11.23
CA LEU A 180 -9.22 7.16 -10.64
C LEU A 180 -10.52 7.07 -11.43
N THR A 181 -11.64 7.07 -10.72
CA THR A 181 -12.98 7.26 -11.28
C THR A 181 -13.56 8.59 -10.86
N GLN A 182 -14.45 9.17 -11.66
CA GLN A 182 -15.05 10.46 -11.30
C GLN A 182 -16.23 10.29 -10.36
N GLY A 183 -16.08 10.81 -9.15
CA GLY A 183 -17.12 10.91 -8.15
C GLY A 183 -18.01 12.15 -8.30
N PRO A 184 -18.98 12.33 -7.38
CA PRO A 184 -19.83 13.50 -7.32
C PRO A 184 -19.02 14.81 -7.30
N GLY A 185 -19.46 15.78 -8.12
CA GLY A 185 -18.81 17.09 -8.24
C GLY A 185 -17.38 17.06 -8.80
N GLY A 186 -17.00 15.98 -9.49
CA GLY A 186 -15.71 15.86 -10.16
C GLY A 186 -14.55 15.51 -9.22
N ILE A 187 -14.85 15.13 -7.97
CA ILE A 187 -13.83 14.61 -7.05
C ILE A 187 -13.40 13.24 -7.57
N PRO A 188 -12.11 13.03 -7.88
CA PRO A 188 -11.62 11.72 -8.26
C PRO A 188 -11.70 10.76 -7.06
N ILE A 189 -12.07 9.51 -7.32
CA ILE A 189 -12.14 8.43 -6.33
C ILE A 189 -11.11 7.39 -6.77
N PRO A 190 -10.11 7.07 -5.94
CA PRO A 190 -9.15 6.03 -6.27
C PRO A 190 -9.78 4.63 -6.11
N THR A 191 -9.18 3.63 -6.73
CA THR A 191 -9.64 2.23 -6.59
C THR A 191 -8.90 1.53 -5.45
N TYR A 192 -9.37 0.36 -5.02
CA TYR A 192 -8.78 -0.43 -3.95
C TYR A 192 -8.79 -1.90 -4.33
N GLY A 193 -7.64 -2.57 -4.25
CA GLY A 193 -7.48 -3.95 -4.70
C GLY A 193 -8.09 -4.17 -6.09
N GLU A 194 -8.78 -5.29 -6.26
CA GLU A 194 -9.35 -5.70 -7.54
C GLU A 194 -10.82 -5.26 -7.71
N PHE A 195 -11.52 -4.86 -6.64
CA PHE A 195 -12.98 -4.65 -6.64
C PHE A 195 -13.44 -3.35 -5.96
N GLY A 196 -12.58 -2.65 -5.23
CA GLY A 196 -12.95 -1.39 -4.59
C GLY A 196 -12.98 -0.23 -5.58
N GLY A 197 -14.15 0.38 -5.76
CA GLY A 197 -14.30 1.66 -6.47
C GLY A 197 -15.43 1.66 -7.51
N PRO A 198 -16.00 2.83 -7.84
CA PRO A 198 -17.03 2.92 -8.86
C PRO A 198 -16.58 2.38 -10.21
N ASN A 199 -17.32 1.41 -10.75
CA ASN A 199 -17.05 0.75 -12.03
C ASN A 199 -15.68 0.06 -12.10
N TRP A 200 -15.04 -0.27 -10.97
CA TRP A 200 -13.78 -1.02 -10.90
C TRP A 200 -14.06 -2.44 -10.41
N SER A 201 -13.86 -3.44 -11.26
CA SER A 201 -14.18 -4.83 -10.91
C SER A 201 -13.30 -5.83 -11.65
N GLY A 202 -12.60 -6.67 -10.90
CA GLY A 202 -11.61 -7.62 -11.41
C GLY A 202 -10.41 -6.93 -12.05
N GLY A 203 -9.92 -5.84 -11.44
CA GLY A 203 -8.67 -5.18 -11.84
C GLY A 203 -8.77 -4.27 -13.05
N LYS A 204 -9.99 -3.87 -13.42
CA LYS A 204 -10.24 -3.02 -14.59
C LYS A 204 -11.52 -2.23 -14.44
N PHE A 205 -11.59 -1.14 -15.20
CA PHE A 205 -12.86 -0.43 -15.38
C PHE A 205 -13.83 -1.21 -16.26
N VAL A 206 -15.06 -1.34 -15.79
CA VAL A 206 -16.20 -1.96 -16.49
C VAL A 206 -17.25 -0.90 -16.82
N GLY A 207 -17.98 -1.07 -17.93
CA GLY A 207 -19.07 -0.15 -18.29
C GLY A 207 -20.32 -0.38 -17.44
N ASP A 208 -21.22 0.62 -17.38
CA ASP A 208 -22.45 0.60 -16.54
C ASP A 208 -23.41 -0.59 -16.75
N VAL A 209 -23.23 -1.35 -17.83
CA VAL A 209 -24.05 -2.53 -18.20
C VAL A 209 -23.20 -3.77 -18.44
N GLU A 210 -21.88 -3.69 -18.20
CA GLU A 210 -20.95 -4.79 -18.34
C GLU A 210 -20.68 -5.41 -16.96
N PRO A 211 -20.92 -6.72 -16.78
CA PRO A 211 -20.66 -7.38 -15.51
C PRO A 211 -19.15 -7.41 -15.22
N GLY A 212 -18.81 -7.39 -13.93
CA GLY A 212 -17.42 -7.53 -13.46
C GLY A 212 -16.81 -8.91 -13.74
N ASP A 213 -15.48 -9.00 -13.72
CA ASP A 213 -14.80 -10.30 -13.74
C ASP A 213 -14.64 -10.85 -12.32
N TYR A 214 -15.68 -11.57 -11.88
CA TYR A 214 -15.73 -12.16 -10.54
C TYR A 214 -14.87 -13.43 -10.36
N THR A 215 -14.01 -13.77 -11.32
CA THR A 215 -13.08 -14.89 -11.21
C THR A 215 -11.72 -14.48 -10.63
N VAL A 216 -11.43 -13.17 -10.66
CA VAL A 216 -10.24 -12.58 -10.04
C VAL A 216 -10.30 -12.81 -8.53
N GLN A 217 -9.16 -13.16 -7.93
CA GLN A 217 -9.08 -13.37 -6.49
C GLN A 217 -8.99 -12.01 -5.80
N PRO A 218 -9.81 -11.74 -4.78
CA PRO A 218 -9.66 -10.53 -3.98
C PRO A 218 -8.34 -10.55 -3.23
N GLU A 219 -7.73 -9.39 -3.06
CA GLU A 219 -6.41 -9.28 -2.45
C GLU A 219 -6.41 -9.44 -0.93
N ASP A 220 -7.45 -8.91 -0.29
CA ASP A 220 -7.63 -8.99 1.16
C ASP A 220 -9.10 -9.16 1.57
N THR A 221 -9.36 -9.08 2.88
CA THR A 221 -10.72 -9.26 3.40
C THR A 221 -11.66 -8.12 3.02
N LEU A 222 -11.19 -6.88 2.87
CA LEU A 222 -12.00 -5.74 2.46
C LEU A 222 -12.31 -5.81 0.96
N ASP A 223 -11.32 -6.16 0.14
CA ASP A 223 -11.50 -6.39 -1.30
C ASP A 223 -12.46 -7.55 -1.58
N GLN A 224 -12.45 -8.57 -0.72
CA GLN A 224 -13.46 -9.63 -0.77
C GLN A 224 -14.88 -9.13 -0.46
N LEU A 225 -15.04 -8.14 0.43
CA LEU A 225 -16.35 -7.52 0.67
C LEU A 225 -16.81 -6.72 -0.56
N PHE A 226 -15.90 -6.02 -1.23
CA PHE A 226 -16.20 -5.31 -2.48
C PHE A 226 -16.60 -6.28 -3.60
N LEU A 227 -15.91 -7.41 -3.75
CA LEU A 227 -16.34 -8.48 -4.68
C LEU A 227 -17.79 -8.93 -4.42
N PHE A 228 -18.15 -9.16 -3.16
CA PHE A 228 -19.52 -9.55 -2.82
C PHE A 228 -20.53 -8.42 -3.04
N HIS A 229 -20.14 -7.17 -2.82
CA HIS A 229 -20.95 -6.00 -3.13
C HIS A 229 -21.18 -5.90 -4.64
N ASP A 230 -20.14 -5.95 -5.46
CA ASP A 230 -20.22 -5.90 -6.93
C ASP A 230 -21.18 -6.96 -7.49
N GLN A 231 -21.07 -8.21 -7.02
CA GLN A 231 -21.96 -9.31 -7.43
C GLN A 231 -23.43 -9.05 -7.09
N ALA A 232 -23.71 -8.36 -5.99
CA ALA A 232 -25.07 -7.99 -5.59
C ALA A 232 -25.53 -6.69 -6.26
N TYR A 233 -24.60 -5.81 -6.63
CA TYR A 233 -24.85 -4.50 -7.22
C TYR A 233 -25.04 -4.54 -8.74
N ASP A 234 -24.49 -5.55 -9.42
CA ASP A 234 -24.60 -5.82 -10.86
C ASP A 234 -26.01 -6.27 -11.28
N GLN A 235 -26.96 -5.36 -11.13
CA GLN A 235 -28.36 -5.52 -11.47
C GLN A 235 -29.04 -4.14 -11.59
N PRO A 236 -30.19 -4.00 -12.29
CA PRO A 236 -30.77 -2.69 -12.62
C PRO A 236 -31.74 -2.09 -11.57
N ASP A 237 -32.20 -2.86 -10.60
CA ASP A 237 -33.11 -2.45 -9.53
C ASP A 237 -32.38 -1.64 -8.43
N THR A 238 -32.78 -0.38 -8.26
CA THR A 238 -32.11 0.52 -7.30
C THR A 238 -32.36 0.17 -5.84
N PHE A 239 -33.42 -0.57 -5.52
CA PHE A 239 -33.69 -1.05 -4.17
C PHE A 239 -32.70 -2.16 -3.80
N ASP A 240 -32.50 -3.13 -4.70
CA ASP A 240 -31.50 -4.19 -4.50
C ASP A 240 -30.07 -3.62 -4.44
N ARG A 241 -29.78 -2.54 -5.18
CA ARG A 241 -28.49 -1.81 -5.10
C ARG A 241 -28.30 -1.18 -3.71
N ALA A 242 -29.32 -0.49 -3.21
CA ALA A 242 -29.28 0.09 -1.87
C ALA A 242 -29.18 -0.98 -0.76
N LEU A 243 -29.75 -2.18 -0.96
CA LEU A 243 -29.54 -3.29 -0.04
C LEU A 243 -28.11 -3.84 -0.08
N ALA A 244 -27.49 -3.90 -1.26
CA ALA A 244 -26.07 -4.24 -1.38
C ALA A 244 -25.19 -3.23 -0.64
N ASP A 245 -25.46 -1.93 -0.78
CA ASP A 245 -24.76 -0.86 -0.06
C ASP A 245 -24.87 -1.01 1.47
N ILE A 246 -26.07 -1.27 2.00
CA ILE A 246 -26.27 -1.56 3.43
C ILE A 246 -25.45 -2.78 3.85
N LYS A 247 -25.46 -3.82 3.03
CA LYS A 247 -24.77 -5.07 3.36
C LYS A 247 -23.27 -4.88 3.40
N LEU A 248 -22.71 -4.05 2.51
CA LEU A 248 -21.30 -3.68 2.53
C LEU A 248 -20.95 -2.91 3.81
N ILE A 249 -21.73 -1.86 4.17
CA ILE A 249 -21.54 -1.09 5.42
C ILE A 249 -21.48 -2.04 6.63
N GLN A 250 -22.50 -2.89 6.78
CA GLN A 250 -22.57 -3.83 7.92
C GLN A 250 -21.43 -4.85 7.93
N SER A 251 -20.92 -5.21 6.75
CA SER A 251 -19.81 -6.18 6.65
C SER A 251 -18.47 -5.53 7.00
N ILE A 252 -18.27 -4.27 6.61
CA ILE A 252 -17.11 -3.47 7.02
C ILE A 252 -17.10 -3.27 8.54
N GLN A 253 -18.24 -2.88 9.14
CA GLN A 253 -18.37 -2.74 10.60
C GLN A 253 -18.16 -4.06 11.38
N ALA A 254 -18.32 -5.20 10.69
CA ALA A 254 -18.14 -6.53 11.29
C ALA A 254 -16.73 -7.10 11.09
N LEU A 255 -15.83 -6.38 10.40
CA LEU A 255 -14.45 -6.82 10.23
C LEU A 255 -13.73 -6.90 11.59
N PRO A 256 -12.88 -7.92 11.81
CA PRO A 256 -11.92 -7.89 12.92
C PRO A 256 -11.04 -6.64 12.88
N ALA A 257 -10.64 -6.13 14.05
CA ALA A 257 -9.82 -4.91 14.17
C ALA A 257 -8.45 -4.98 13.48
N ASP A 258 -7.98 -6.18 13.12
CA ASP A 258 -6.73 -6.46 12.42
C ASP A 258 -6.95 -7.03 11.00
N ALA A 259 -8.19 -6.98 10.48
CA ALA A 259 -8.53 -7.54 9.18
C ALA A 259 -7.96 -6.73 8.00
N VAL A 260 -7.83 -5.43 8.18
CA VAL A 260 -7.12 -4.48 7.32
C VAL A 260 -6.39 -3.45 8.18
N SER A 261 -5.49 -2.67 7.59
CA SER A 261 -4.76 -1.61 8.29
C SER A 261 -4.29 -0.51 7.34
N GLY A 262 -4.06 0.70 7.85
CA GLY A 262 -3.46 1.80 7.07
C GLY A 262 -4.39 2.28 5.96
N GLU A 263 -4.00 2.13 4.69
CA GLU A 263 -4.85 2.57 3.57
C GLU A 263 -6.13 1.74 3.44
N GLY A 264 -6.15 0.50 3.96
CA GLY A 264 -7.37 -0.30 4.05
C GLY A 264 -8.39 0.26 5.04
N ASP A 265 -7.94 0.74 6.20
CA ASP A 265 -8.81 1.44 7.15
C ASP A 265 -9.35 2.73 6.53
N LEU A 266 -8.46 3.51 5.92
CA LEU A 266 -8.79 4.76 5.26
C LEU A 266 -9.87 4.55 4.17
N TYR A 267 -9.66 3.58 3.28
CA TYR A 267 -10.60 3.30 2.20
C TYR A 267 -11.93 2.75 2.72
N ALA A 268 -11.90 1.86 3.73
CA ALA A 268 -13.10 1.32 4.35
C ALA A 268 -13.99 2.43 4.94
N GLY A 269 -13.41 3.36 5.69
CA GLY A 269 -14.16 4.47 6.29
C GLY A 269 -14.79 5.39 5.23
N TRP A 270 -14.03 5.77 4.20
CA TRP A 270 -14.58 6.57 3.08
C TRP A 270 -15.63 5.81 2.28
N ALA A 271 -15.46 4.50 2.06
CA ALA A 271 -16.44 3.67 1.38
C ALA A 271 -17.77 3.62 2.15
N VAL A 272 -17.75 3.52 3.48
CA VAL A 272 -18.96 3.56 4.32
C VAL A 272 -19.72 4.87 4.10
N LEU A 273 -19.04 6.02 4.16
CA LEU A 273 -19.67 7.32 3.92
C LEU A 273 -20.23 7.44 2.50
N ALA A 274 -19.49 6.95 1.50
CA ALA A 274 -19.95 6.90 0.12
C ALA A 274 -21.20 6.04 -0.05
N MET A 275 -21.29 4.88 0.62
CA MET A 275 -22.47 4.00 0.56
C MET A 275 -23.71 4.66 1.18
N LEU A 276 -23.56 5.41 2.29
CA LEU A 276 -24.67 6.19 2.85
C LEU A 276 -25.24 7.20 1.82
N TYR A 277 -24.35 7.87 1.09
CA TYR A 277 -24.74 8.75 -0.01
C TYR A 277 -25.40 8.00 -1.17
N GLN A 278 -24.84 6.85 -1.58
CA GLN A 278 -25.40 6.02 -2.65
C GLN A 278 -26.84 5.59 -2.33
N ILE A 279 -27.09 5.10 -1.11
CA ILE A 279 -28.42 4.69 -0.65
C ILE A 279 -29.42 5.85 -0.73
N ALA A 280 -29.07 7.00 -0.16
CA ALA A 280 -29.99 8.13 -0.02
C ALA A 280 -30.23 8.88 -1.33
N VAL A 281 -29.17 9.14 -2.09
CA VAL A 281 -29.19 10.11 -3.20
C VAL A 281 -29.21 9.42 -4.55
N VAL A 282 -28.33 8.45 -4.78
CA VAL A 282 -28.18 7.82 -6.11
C VAL A 282 -29.24 6.75 -6.33
N ASN A 283 -29.39 5.84 -5.37
CA ASN A 283 -30.36 4.76 -5.40
C ASN A 283 -31.77 5.22 -4.94
N LYS A 284 -31.86 6.40 -4.28
CA LYS A 284 -33.11 7.09 -3.87
C LYS A 284 -33.95 6.31 -2.86
N HIS A 285 -33.30 5.61 -1.93
CA HIS A 285 -33.94 4.85 -0.85
C HIS A 285 -33.49 5.28 0.55
N PRO A 286 -33.61 6.57 0.93
CA PRO A 286 -33.14 7.05 2.23
C PRO A 286 -33.84 6.39 3.42
N GLY A 287 -35.07 5.87 3.24
CA GLY A 287 -35.78 5.12 4.29
C GLY A 287 -35.10 3.81 4.71
N LEU A 288 -34.22 3.26 3.87
CA LEU A 288 -33.44 2.07 4.20
C LEU A 288 -32.33 2.36 5.20
N LEU A 289 -31.90 3.61 5.35
CA LEU A 289 -30.90 4.02 6.36
C LEU A 289 -31.37 3.76 7.79
N LEU A 290 -32.68 3.62 8.02
CA LEU A 290 -33.25 3.22 9.32
C LEU A 290 -32.86 1.79 9.76
N ALA A 291 -32.26 1.00 8.87
CA ALA A 291 -31.70 -0.31 9.18
C ALA A 291 -30.31 -0.23 9.83
N LEU A 292 -29.71 0.97 9.89
CA LEU A 292 -28.39 1.24 10.46
C LEU A 292 -28.53 2.08 11.73
N ASP A 293 -27.58 1.94 12.65
CA ASP A 293 -27.34 2.97 13.66
C ASP A 293 -26.46 4.05 13.03
N LEU A 294 -27.08 5.09 12.46
CA LEU A 294 -26.35 6.11 11.69
C LEU A 294 -25.30 6.86 12.52
N ASN A 295 -25.50 6.98 13.83
CA ASN A 295 -24.49 7.61 14.67
C ASN A 295 -23.26 6.71 14.74
N ASP A 296 -23.45 5.45 15.13
CA ASP A 296 -22.34 4.51 15.28
C ASP A 296 -21.67 4.24 13.93
N THR A 297 -22.44 4.10 12.84
CA THR A 297 -21.89 3.93 11.48
C THR A 297 -21.01 5.10 11.04
N VAL A 298 -21.41 6.34 11.33
CA VAL A 298 -20.60 7.51 10.98
C VAL A 298 -19.36 7.61 11.88
N GLN A 299 -19.49 7.28 13.16
CA GLN A 299 -18.35 7.28 14.10
C GLN A 299 -17.33 6.19 13.74
N ASP A 300 -17.77 4.96 13.49
CA ASP A 300 -16.91 3.86 13.05
C ASP A 300 -16.15 4.24 11.76
N ALA A 301 -16.84 4.87 10.80
CA ALA A 301 -16.22 5.34 9.56
C ALA A 301 -15.18 6.44 9.81
N ALA A 302 -15.48 7.38 10.71
CA ALA A 302 -14.55 8.44 11.10
C ALA A 302 -13.31 7.87 11.81
N ASP A 303 -13.50 6.89 12.72
CA ASP A 303 -12.40 6.22 13.43
C ASP A 303 -11.50 5.45 12.46
N LEU A 304 -12.08 4.76 11.47
CA LEU A 304 -11.34 4.10 10.39
C LEU A 304 -10.52 5.10 9.55
N ILE A 305 -11.10 6.25 9.20
CA ILE A 305 -10.38 7.33 8.51
C ILE A 305 -9.25 7.87 9.39
N ALA A 306 -9.49 8.04 10.69
CA ALA A 306 -8.55 8.58 11.67
C ALA A 306 -7.30 7.72 11.85
N GLN A 307 -7.51 6.40 11.94
CA GLN A 307 -6.45 5.43 12.17
C GLN A 307 -5.74 5.03 10.87
N GLY A 308 -6.38 5.31 9.74
CA GLY A 308 -5.83 5.06 8.43
C GLY A 308 -4.54 5.84 8.17
N SER A 309 -3.71 5.31 7.29
CA SER A 309 -2.47 5.95 6.86
C SER A 309 -2.32 5.82 5.36
N ILE A 310 -1.61 6.75 4.72
CA ILE A 310 -1.32 6.74 3.30
C ILE A 310 0.12 6.26 3.11
N SER A 311 0.31 5.24 2.27
CA SER A 311 1.62 4.62 2.03
C SER A 311 1.70 4.13 0.58
N PRO A 312 1.54 5.04 -0.41
CA PRO A 312 1.48 4.69 -1.83
C PRO A 312 2.76 3.98 -2.26
N GLU A 313 2.66 3.14 -3.29
CA GLU A 313 3.86 2.66 -3.96
C GLU A 313 4.65 3.83 -4.56
N PRO A 314 5.99 3.73 -4.72
CA PRO A 314 6.79 4.81 -5.29
C PRO A 314 6.29 5.32 -6.67
N ASN A 315 5.73 4.43 -7.49
CA ASN A 315 5.11 4.75 -8.79
C ASN A 315 3.74 5.43 -8.69
N GLU A 316 3.09 5.39 -7.53
CA GLU A 316 1.76 5.95 -7.30
C GLU A 316 1.80 7.34 -6.68
N VAL A 317 2.96 7.79 -6.17
CA VAL A 317 3.15 9.11 -5.56
C VAL A 317 2.68 10.24 -6.48
N VAL A 318 2.97 10.15 -7.78
CA VAL A 318 2.51 11.14 -8.77
C VAL A 318 0.98 11.14 -8.88
N GLY A 319 0.36 9.96 -8.90
CA GLY A 319 -1.10 9.82 -8.90
C GLY A 319 -1.75 10.37 -7.64
N LEU A 320 -1.13 10.13 -6.48
CA LEU A 320 -1.58 10.69 -5.20
C LEU A 320 -1.53 12.23 -5.21
N VAL A 321 -0.45 12.82 -5.72
CA VAL A 321 -0.29 14.28 -5.84
C VAL A 321 -1.34 14.88 -6.77
N GLU A 322 -1.56 14.25 -7.92
CA GLU A 322 -2.60 14.66 -8.87
C GLU A 322 -3.98 14.56 -8.23
N TRP A 323 -4.26 13.46 -7.54
CA TRP A 323 -5.51 13.24 -6.81
C TRP A 323 -5.77 14.32 -5.75
N PHE A 324 -4.78 14.69 -4.94
CA PHE A 324 -4.90 15.79 -3.97
C PHE A 324 -5.22 17.11 -4.67
N GLY A 325 -4.50 17.43 -5.75
CA GLY A 325 -4.71 18.66 -6.52
C GLY A 325 -6.07 18.74 -7.20
N GLU A 326 -6.60 17.61 -7.69
CA GLU A 326 -7.93 17.52 -8.30
C GLU A 326 -9.05 17.54 -7.25
N THR A 327 -8.87 16.83 -6.15
CA THR A 327 -9.83 16.81 -5.03
C THR A 327 -9.97 18.20 -4.41
N ALA A 328 -8.87 18.94 -4.22
CA ALA A 328 -8.89 20.34 -3.76
C ALA A 328 -9.64 21.28 -4.69
N LYS A 329 -9.51 21.09 -6.01
CA LYS A 329 -10.30 21.85 -6.98
C LYS A 329 -11.77 21.47 -6.93
N GLY A 330 -12.08 20.17 -6.89
CA GLY A 330 -13.44 19.67 -6.80
C GLY A 330 -14.17 20.22 -5.58
N LEU A 331 -13.53 20.21 -4.41
CA LEU A 331 -14.12 20.69 -3.16
C LEU A 331 -14.41 22.19 -3.13
N ALA A 332 -13.64 23.00 -3.87
CA ALA A 332 -13.93 24.43 -4.03
C ALA A 332 -15.25 24.67 -4.79
N ASP A 333 -15.62 23.76 -5.69
CA ASP A 333 -16.81 23.85 -6.54
C ASP A 333 -18.02 23.07 -5.98
N LEU A 334 -17.81 22.23 -4.96
CA LEU A 334 -18.87 21.43 -4.38
C LEU A 334 -19.75 22.18 -3.37
N VAL A 335 -21.06 21.97 -3.53
CA VAL A 335 -22.09 22.27 -2.52
C VAL A 335 -22.50 20.94 -1.87
N PHE A 336 -21.65 20.43 -0.98
CA PHE A 336 -22.01 19.35 -0.05
C PHE A 336 -22.60 19.91 1.26
N PRO A 337 -23.22 19.07 2.11
CA PRO A 337 -23.46 19.41 3.52
C PRO A 337 -22.14 19.83 4.20
N ILE A 338 -22.22 20.69 5.21
CA ILE A 338 -21.06 21.33 5.82
C ILE A 338 -20.08 20.28 6.37
N ILE A 339 -20.59 19.21 6.98
CA ILE A 339 -19.76 18.17 7.61
C ILE A 339 -18.92 17.36 6.62
N LEU A 340 -19.48 16.95 5.48
CA LEU A 340 -18.72 16.17 4.48
C LEU A 340 -17.67 17.05 3.80
N LYS A 341 -18.00 18.33 3.64
CA LYS A 341 -17.08 19.34 3.14
C LYS A 341 -15.95 19.58 4.14
N ASP A 342 -16.24 19.73 5.42
CA ASP A 342 -15.23 19.98 6.47
C ASP A 342 -14.31 18.76 6.65
N LEU A 343 -14.84 17.53 6.67
CA LEU A 343 -14.05 16.29 6.73
C LEU A 343 -13.08 16.18 5.55
N LEU A 344 -13.55 16.50 4.33
CA LEU A 344 -12.71 16.50 3.14
C LEU A 344 -11.73 17.69 3.10
N PHE A 345 -12.15 18.91 3.44
CA PHE A 345 -11.29 20.10 3.43
C PHE A 345 -10.12 19.98 4.41
N ASP A 346 -10.36 19.40 5.59
CA ASP A 346 -9.30 19.15 6.57
C ASP A 346 -8.38 18.00 6.11
N PHE A 347 -8.94 16.97 5.45
CA PHE A 347 -8.18 15.88 4.83
C PHE A 347 -7.34 16.31 3.61
N ILE A 348 -7.65 17.43 2.97
CA ILE A 348 -6.86 17.96 1.83
C ILE A 348 -6.33 19.36 2.11
N SER A 349 -6.05 19.64 3.39
CA SER A 349 -5.59 20.96 3.86
C SER A 349 -4.42 21.49 3.03
N GLU A 350 -4.26 22.82 2.98
CA GLU A 350 -3.10 23.44 2.32
C GLU A 350 -1.78 22.85 2.83
N ASP A 351 -1.70 22.50 4.11
CA ASP A 351 -0.52 21.88 4.71
C ASP A 351 -0.29 20.44 4.19
N ALA A 352 -1.35 19.63 4.05
CA ALA A 352 -1.26 18.30 3.44
C ALA A 352 -0.87 18.37 1.95
N LEU A 353 -1.46 19.31 1.19
CA LEU A 353 -1.13 19.51 -0.22
C LEU A 353 0.31 20.01 -0.38
N ILE A 354 0.78 20.93 0.47
CA ILE A 354 2.16 21.41 0.49
C ILE A 354 3.11 20.25 0.83
N PHE A 355 2.78 19.44 1.83
CA PHE A 355 3.59 18.28 2.22
C PHE A 355 3.73 17.27 1.08
N VAL A 356 2.62 16.90 0.44
CA VAL A 356 2.60 15.94 -0.68
C VAL A 356 3.29 16.51 -1.92
N THR A 357 3.11 17.80 -2.21
CA THR A 357 3.79 18.47 -3.33
C THR A 357 5.31 18.56 -3.07
N GLN A 358 5.72 18.87 -1.84
CA GLN A 358 7.12 18.86 -1.43
C GLN A 358 7.71 17.44 -1.50
N ALA A 359 6.93 16.40 -1.17
CA ALA A 359 7.34 15.00 -1.32
C ALA A 359 7.62 14.63 -2.79
N ALA A 360 6.75 15.09 -3.70
CA ALA A 360 6.92 14.89 -5.13
C ALA A 360 8.10 15.67 -5.73
N ASP A 361 8.33 16.90 -5.26
CA ASP A 361 9.41 17.77 -5.72
C ASP A 361 10.79 17.39 -5.12
N ALA A 362 10.82 16.72 -3.97
CA ALA A 362 12.05 16.48 -3.21
C ALA A 362 12.98 15.45 -3.84
N GLY A 363 12.49 14.51 -4.67
CA GLY A 363 13.28 13.66 -5.58
C GLY A 363 14.54 12.93 -5.04
N ASN A 364 14.87 12.97 -3.75
CA ASN A 364 16.09 12.43 -3.14
C ASN A 364 16.08 12.40 -1.59
N GLU A 365 15.13 13.03 -0.91
CA GLU A 365 14.81 12.78 0.51
C GLU A 365 13.28 12.76 0.61
N ALA A 366 12.67 11.58 0.51
CA ALA A 366 11.23 11.45 0.64
C ALA A 366 10.82 11.86 2.07
N PRO A 367 9.91 12.82 2.27
CA PRO A 367 9.32 13.03 3.58
C PRO A 367 8.55 11.77 3.98
N ASP A 368 8.59 11.42 5.26
CA ASP A 368 7.90 10.26 5.79
C ASP A 368 6.39 10.46 5.64
N LEU A 369 5.77 9.80 4.66
CA LEU A 369 4.32 9.90 4.41
C LEU A 369 3.51 9.34 5.60
N ASN A 370 4.12 8.64 6.56
CA ASN A 370 3.46 8.32 7.82
C ASN A 370 3.15 9.57 8.67
N ASP A 371 3.96 10.63 8.56
CA ASP A 371 3.67 11.94 9.19
C ASP A 371 2.47 12.63 8.53
N LEU A 372 2.15 12.29 7.27
CA LEU A 372 0.92 12.72 6.59
C LEU A 372 -0.31 12.12 7.29
N GLY A 373 -0.27 10.85 7.72
CA GLY A 373 -1.35 10.24 8.49
C GLY A 373 -1.62 10.96 9.82
N ASP A 374 -0.56 11.40 10.51
CA ASP A 374 -0.67 12.22 11.72
C ASP A 374 -1.23 13.62 11.44
N LEU A 375 -0.90 14.22 10.29
CA LEU A 375 -1.44 15.50 9.81
C LEU A 375 -2.92 15.40 9.37
N LEU A 376 -3.31 14.26 8.81
CA LEU A 376 -4.63 14.00 8.22
C LEU A 376 -5.67 13.46 9.22
N GLY A 377 -5.23 12.80 10.29
CA GLY A 377 -6.11 12.04 11.20
C GLY A 377 -6.34 12.63 12.60
N LYS A 378 -5.34 13.26 13.24
CA LYS A 378 -5.40 13.56 14.70
C LYS A 378 -6.04 14.91 15.06
N ASP A 379 -5.65 16.00 14.40
CA ASP A 379 -6.11 17.34 14.78
C ASP A 379 -7.53 17.66 14.27
N THR A 380 -7.96 16.99 13.20
CA THR A 380 -9.28 17.15 12.55
C THR A 380 -10.43 16.57 13.39
N ILE A 381 -10.28 15.35 13.90
CA ILE A 381 -11.35 14.66 14.63
C ILE A 381 -11.49 15.16 16.07
N ALA A 382 -10.39 15.60 16.69
CA ALA A 382 -10.42 16.28 17.98
C ALA A 382 -11.23 17.60 17.96
N ASN A 383 -11.43 18.20 16.78
CA ASN A 383 -12.27 19.38 16.58
C ASN A 383 -13.73 19.05 16.16
N LEU A 384 -13.99 17.83 15.68
CA LEU A 384 -15.34 17.34 15.30
C LEU A 384 -16.09 16.68 16.46
N ILE A 385 -15.37 16.13 17.45
CA ILE A 385 -15.93 15.44 18.61
C ILE A 385 -15.47 16.20 19.88
N PRO A 386 -16.39 16.70 20.73
CA PRO A 386 -16.01 17.61 21.80
C PRO A 386 -15.19 16.91 22.88
N ASP A 387 -14.13 17.57 23.35
CA ASP A 387 -13.73 17.46 24.75
C ASP A 387 -14.83 18.14 25.58
N ALA A 388 -15.24 17.56 26.71
CA ALA A 388 -16.48 17.87 27.42
C ALA A 388 -16.54 19.26 28.11
N GLY A 389 -15.84 20.29 27.58
CA GLY A 389 -15.73 21.59 28.24
C GLY A 389 -15.22 22.79 27.46
N SER A 390 -15.23 22.84 26.11
CA SER A 390 -14.85 24.05 25.36
C SER A 390 -16.04 24.74 24.66
N ASP A 391 -16.16 26.06 24.88
CA ASP A 391 -17.24 26.95 24.37
C ASP A 391 -17.08 27.35 22.89
N ALA A 392 -16.64 26.44 22.01
CA ALA A 392 -16.68 26.67 20.56
C ALA A 392 -18.10 26.37 20.01
N GLU A 393 -18.56 27.10 18.98
CA GLU A 393 -19.84 26.80 18.31
C GLU A 393 -19.80 25.37 17.75
N ALA A 394 -20.47 24.46 18.47
CA ALA A 394 -20.37 23.01 18.30
C ALA A 394 -21.11 22.50 17.06
N ILE A 395 -20.47 21.61 16.29
CA ILE A 395 -21.17 20.72 15.35
C ILE A 395 -21.60 19.50 16.15
N THR A 396 -22.90 19.36 16.41
CA THR A 396 -23.44 18.22 17.17
C THR A 396 -23.95 17.14 16.22
N VAL A 397 -23.88 15.85 16.59
CA VAL A 397 -24.47 14.73 15.83
C VAL A 397 -25.93 14.99 15.37
N PRO A 398 -26.80 15.61 16.19
CA PRO A 398 -28.11 16.08 15.74
C PRO A 398 -28.09 17.06 14.57
N ALA A 399 -27.06 17.91 14.42
CA ALA A 399 -26.88 18.80 13.28
C ALA A 399 -26.48 18.05 12.00
N VAL A 400 -25.70 16.96 12.13
CA VAL A 400 -25.38 16.04 11.02
C VAL A 400 -26.65 15.34 10.53
N ILE A 401 -27.44 14.80 11.47
CA ILE A 401 -28.72 14.15 11.19
C ILE A 401 -29.73 15.16 10.61
N GLN A 402 -29.70 16.42 11.07
CA GLN A 402 -30.58 17.47 10.61
C GLN A 402 -30.16 18.03 9.24
N GLU A 403 -28.87 18.13 8.88
CA GLU A 403 -28.45 18.52 7.52
C GLU A 403 -28.70 17.43 6.49
N VAL A 404 -28.44 16.16 6.85
CA VAL A 404 -28.84 15.00 6.02
C VAL A 404 -30.38 14.92 5.93
N GLY A 405 -31.08 15.36 6.97
CA GLY A 405 -32.54 15.46 7.02
C GLY A 405 -33.14 16.64 6.24
N ASP A 406 -32.47 17.80 6.22
CA ASP A 406 -32.90 19.02 5.52
C ASP A 406 -32.66 18.91 4.00
N LEU A 407 -31.80 17.97 3.57
CA LEU A 407 -31.71 17.44 2.21
C LEU A 407 -32.97 16.67 1.75
N LEU A 408 -33.87 16.31 2.67
CA LEU A 408 -35.06 15.47 2.42
C LEU A 408 -36.37 16.28 2.27
N ILE A 409 -36.34 17.62 2.20
CA ILE A 409 -37.53 18.50 2.00
C ILE A 409 -37.47 19.28 0.69
#